data_AF-A0A392QJ54-F1
#
_entry.id   AF-A0A392QJ54-F1
#
_cell.length_a   1.000
_cell.length_b   1.000
_cell.length_c   1.000
_cell.angle_alpha   90.00
_cell.angle_beta   90.00
_cell.angle_gamma   90.00
#
_symmetry.space_group_name_H-M   'P 1'
#
loop_
_entity.id
_entity.type
_entity.pdbx_description
1 polymer ?
#
loop_
_entity_poly.entity_id
_entity_poly.type
_entity_poly.pdbx_seq_one_letter_code
_entity_poly.pdbx_strand_id
1 'polypeptide(L)'
;HAISEAEENPNTSALNTSIDDRVAMEEDDINEIGEEEKEKLNDVDYLTGNPLPNDILLYAVPVCGPYNAVQSYKYRVKIIPGPVKKGKAAKTAMNLFSHMSDATNREKELMKACTD
;
A
#
# COMPACT_ATOMS: atom_id res chain seq x y z
N HIS A 1 56.55 -12.71 14.35
CA HIS A 1 55.13 -12.82 14.75
C HIS A 1 54.46 -11.50 14.43
N ALA A 2 53.34 -11.38 13.74
CA ALA A 2 52.55 -12.28 12.92
C ALA A 2 51.79 -11.38 11.92
N ILE A 3 51.58 -11.91 10.73
CA ILE A 3 50.76 -11.40 9.63
C ILE A 3 49.48 -12.23 9.64
N SER A 4 48.32 -11.59 9.45
CA SER A 4 47.05 -12.16 8.94
C SER A 4 45.98 -11.07 9.04
N GLU A 5 45.53 -10.44 7.97
CA GLU A 5 44.68 -10.93 6.86
C GLU A 5 43.20 -10.63 7.08
N ALA A 6 42.57 -10.27 5.95
CA ALA A 6 41.17 -9.98 5.76
C ALA A 6 40.28 -11.16 6.13
N GLU A 7 39.10 -10.86 6.67
CA GLU A 7 37.90 -11.62 6.34
C GLU A 7 36.80 -10.64 5.91
N GLU A 8 36.78 -10.40 4.62
CA GLU A 8 35.55 -10.24 3.86
C GLU A 8 34.83 -11.59 3.92
N ASN A 9 33.58 -11.62 4.41
CA ASN A 9 32.71 -12.75 4.11
C ASN A 9 31.33 -12.24 3.65
N PRO A 10 30.84 -12.71 2.50
CA PRO A 10 29.80 -12.08 1.71
C PRO A 10 28.43 -12.75 1.96
N ASN A 11 27.39 -12.12 1.42
CA ASN A 11 26.13 -12.75 1.05
C ASN A 11 25.05 -12.87 2.14
N THR A 12 24.18 -11.86 2.22
CA THR A 12 22.76 -12.11 1.98
C THR A 12 22.25 -11.04 1.03
N SER A 13 22.53 -11.31 -0.24
CA SER A 13 21.77 -10.94 -1.43
C SER A 13 20.52 -10.09 -1.24
N ALA A 14 20.60 -8.86 -1.79
CA ALA A 14 19.65 -8.32 -2.76
C ALA A 14 18.15 -8.40 -2.40
N LEU A 15 17.67 -7.42 -1.64
CA LEU A 15 16.31 -6.87 -1.77
C LEU A 15 16.36 -5.34 -1.67
N ASN A 16 17.33 -4.72 -2.33
CA ASN A 16 17.21 -3.34 -2.78
C ASN A 16 16.59 -3.38 -4.18
N THR A 17 15.35 -3.87 -4.28
CA THR A 17 14.53 -3.56 -5.45
C THR A 17 14.10 -2.12 -5.25
N SER A 18 14.77 -1.23 -5.98
CA SER A 18 14.32 0.11 -6.31
C SER A 18 12.79 0.14 -6.37
N ILE A 19 12.17 1.04 -5.61
CA ILE A 19 10.73 1.31 -5.68
C ILE A 19 10.32 1.70 -7.11
N ASP A 20 11.29 2.14 -7.92
CA ASP A 20 11.15 2.53 -9.32
C ASP A 20 11.02 1.35 -10.32
N ASP A 21 11.28 0.09 -9.92
CA ASP A 21 11.19 -1.07 -10.83
C ASP A 21 9.79 -1.71 -10.93
N ARG A 22 8.79 -1.17 -10.22
CA ARG A 22 7.42 -1.72 -10.22
C ARG A 22 6.43 -1.02 -11.13
N VAL A 23 6.82 0.03 -11.86
CA VAL A 23 5.91 0.79 -12.73
C VAL A 23 6.57 1.08 -14.07
N ALA A 24 6.84 0.02 -14.83
CA ALA A 24 6.96 0.09 -16.28
C ALA A 24 5.96 -0.90 -16.87
N MET A 25 4.68 -0.70 -16.56
CA MET A 25 3.61 -1.24 -17.40
C MET A 25 3.41 -0.18 -18.48
N GLU A 26 3.75 -0.53 -19.72
CA GLU A 26 3.53 0.32 -20.89
C GLU A 26 2.06 0.75 -20.91
N GLU A 27 1.80 2.07 -20.96
CA GLU A 27 0.44 2.64 -20.94
C GLU A 27 -0.40 2.27 -22.17
N ASP A 28 0.18 1.56 -23.14
CA ASP A 28 -0.42 1.20 -24.43
C ASP A 28 -1.25 -0.10 -24.39
N ASP A 29 -1.25 -0.86 -23.28
CA ASP A 29 -1.93 -2.18 -23.16
C ASP A 29 -3.15 -2.16 -22.22
N ILE A 30 -3.74 -0.98 -21.95
CA ILE A 30 -5.02 -0.88 -21.23
C ILE A 30 -6.15 -1.19 -22.22
N ASN A 31 -6.39 -2.48 -22.45
CA ASN A 31 -7.55 -2.92 -23.22
C ASN A 31 -8.83 -2.65 -22.42
N GLU A 32 -9.82 -2.04 -23.07
CA GLU A 32 -11.17 -1.91 -22.49
C GLU A 32 -11.71 -3.31 -22.19
N ILE A 33 -12.10 -3.56 -20.93
CA ILE A 33 -12.62 -4.87 -20.50
C ILE A 33 -13.89 -5.16 -21.30
N GLY A 34 -13.88 -6.23 -22.09
CA GLY A 34 -15.04 -6.64 -22.89
C GLY A 34 -16.25 -6.98 -21.99
N GLU A 35 -17.47 -6.81 -22.51
CA GLU A 35 -18.71 -7.03 -21.74
C GLU A 35 -18.75 -8.42 -21.06
N GLU A 36 -18.31 -9.47 -21.75
CA GLU A 36 -18.26 -10.84 -21.21
C GLU A 36 -17.27 -11.01 -20.05
N GLU A 37 -16.20 -10.23 -20.02
CA GLU A 37 -15.21 -10.27 -18.93
C GLU A 37 -15.68 -9.44 -17.75
N LYS A 38 -16.38 -8.34 -18.03
CA LYS A 38 -17.03 -7.51 -17.00
C LYS A 38 -18.08 -8.28 -16.19
N GLU A 39 -18.81 -9.19 -16.82
CA GLU A 39 -19.76 -10.09 -16.12
C GLU A 39 -19.08 -11.07 -15.16
N LYS A 40 -17.76 -11.30 -15.30
CA LYS A 40 -16.99 -12.21 -14.45
C LYS A 40 -16.31 -11.50 -13.27
N LEU A 41 -16.31 -10.16 -13.25
CA LEU A 41 -15.73 -9.41 -12.12
C LEU A 41 -16.57 -9.60 -10.86
N ASN A 42 -15.87 -9.80 -9.74
CA ASN A 42 -16.43 -9.78 -8.41
C ASN A 42 -16.27 -8.40 -7.78
N ASP A 43 -16.99 -8.15 -6.68
CA ASP A 43 -16.91 -6.89 -5.93
C ASP A 43 -15.47 -6.53 -5.50
N VAL A 44 -14.64 -7.55 -5.25
CA VAL A 44 -13.23 -7.37 -4.84
C VAL A 44 -12.35 -6.82 -5.96
N ASP A 45 -12.69 -7.08 -7.22
CA ASP A 45 -11.91 -6.65 -8.38
C ASP A 45 -12.06 -5.14 -8.63
N TYR A 46 -13.08 -4.51 -8.04
CA TYR A 46 -13.28 -3.06 -8.05
C TYR A 46 -12.48 -2.31 -6.97
N LEU A 47 -11.79 -3.03 -6.08
CA LEU A 47 -11.02 -2.44 -4.99
C LEU A 47 -9.54 -2.38 -5.35
N THR A 48 -8.90 -1.24 -5.09
CA THR A 48 -7.45 -1.07 -5.21
C THR A 48 -6.84 -0.58 -3.90
N GLY A 49 -5.67 -1.12 -3.56
CA GLY A 49 -4.85 -0.64 -2.45
C GLY A 49 -3.86 0.46 -2.84
N ASN A 50 -3.70 0.73 -4.14
CA ASN A 50 -2.76 1.70 -4.68
C ASN A 50 -3.45 2.54 -5.78
N PRO A 51 -4.25 3.54 -5.39
CA PRO A 51 -4.93 4.40 -6.36
C PRO A 51 -3.93 5.21 -7.19
N LEU A 52 -4.16 5.29 -8.49
CA LEU A 52 -3.38 6.09 -9.42
C LEU A 52 -3.87 7.56 -9.45
N PRO A 53 -3.03 8.52 -9.87
CA PRO A 53 -3.41 9.93 -9.92
C PRO A 53 -4.63 10.24 -10.80
N ASN A 54 -4.87 9.41 -11.83
CA ASN A 54 -5.96 9.58 -12.78
C ASN A 54 -7.24 8.81 -12.38
N ASP A 55 -7.22 8.06 -11.27
CA ASP A 55 -8.35 7.28 -10.82
C ASP A 55 -9.46 8.16 -10.24
N ILE A 56 -10.72 7.74 -10.46
CA ILE A 56 -11.89 8.36 -9.82
C ILE A 56 -12.30 7.53 -8.60
N LEU A 57 -11.94 8.00 -7.42
CA LEU A 57 -12.22 7.29 -6.17
C LEU A 57 -13.66 7.50 -5.70
N LEU A 58 -14.45 6.43 -5.65
CA LEU A 58 -15.87 6.48 -5.28
C LEU A 58 -16.10 6.39 -3.76
N TYR A 59 -15.41 5.45 -3.10
CA TYR A 59 -15.53 5.17 -1.68
C TYR A 59 -14.21 4.60 -1.14
N ALA A 60 -14.08 4.51 0.19
CA ALA A 60 -12.97 3.84 0.86
C ALA A 60 -13.53 2.76 1.80
N VAL A 61 -12.82 1.63 1.88
CA VAL A 61 -13.19 0.49 2.74
C VAL A 61 -12.04 0.21 3.71
N PRO A 62 -12.25 0.33 5.04
CA PRO A 62 -11.25 -0.07 6.00
C PRO A 62 -11.12 -1.59 6.04
N VAL A 63 -9.89 -2.11 5.94
CA VAL A 63 -9.60 -3.55 5.99
C VAL A 63 -8.55 -3.86 7.06
N CYS A 64 -8.63 -5.06 7.64
CA CYS A 64 -7.59 -5.58 8.52
C CYS A 64 -7.14 -6.96 8.03
N GLY A 65 -5.84 -7.23 8.12
CA GLY A 65 -5.28 -8.49 7.64
C GLY A 65 -3.80 -8.64 8.00
N PRO A 66 -3.18 -9.77 7.61
CA PRO A 66 -1.75 -9.99 7.79
C PRO A 66 -0.94 -8.89 7.09
N TYR A 67 0.10 -8.37 7.76
CA TYR A 67 0.86 -7.22 7.25
C TYR A 67 1.50 -7.49 5.87
N ASN A 68 1.88 -8.74 5.60
CA ASN A 68 2.45 -9.13 4.31
C ASN A 68 1.45 -9.00 3.16
N ALA A 69 0.15 -9.20 3.41
CA ALA A 69 -0.89 -9.11 2.38
C ALA A 69 -1.19 -7.65 1.99
N VAL A 70 -1.04 -6.72 2.94
CA VAL A 70 -1.34 -5.29 2.73
C VAL A 70 -0.09 -4.43 2.54
N GLN A 71 1.07 -5.05 2.34
CA GLN A 71 2.35 -4.35 2.25
C GLN A 71 2.44 -3.42 1.02
N SER A 72 1.74 -3.77 -0.05
CA SER A 72 1.66 -2.98 -1.30
C SER A 72 0.71 -1.79 -1.22
N TYR A 73 -0.09 -1.67 -0.15
CA TYR A 73 -1.10 -0.62 -0.06
C TYR A 73 -0.44 0.72 0.24
N LYS A 74 -0.94 1.79 -0.41
CA LYS A 74 -0.50 3.17 -0.18
C LYS A 74 -0.70 3.57 1.28
N TYR A 75 -1.90 3.36 1.81
CA TYR A 75 -2.26 3.67 3.20
C TYR A 75 -2.25 2.41 4.06
N ARG A 76 -1.18 2.22 4.84
CA ARG A 76 -1.05 1.07 5.74
C ARG A 76 -0.33 1.42 7.04
N VAL A 77 -0.68 0.71 8.10
CA VAL A 77 0.03 0.75 9.39
C VAL A 77 0.13 -0.65 9.97
N LYS A 78 1.23 -0.93 10.68
CA LYS A 78 1.35 -2.12 11.51
C LYS A 78 0.82 -1.80 12.90
N ILE A 79 -0.23 -2.50 13.32
CA ILE A 79 -0.73 -2.38 14.69
C ILE A 79 0.16 -3.22 15.60
N ILE A 80 0.80 -2.57 16.57
CA ILE A 80 1.61 -3.24 17.59
C ILE A 80 0.77 -3.39 18.86
N PRO A 81 0.57 -4.61 19.39
CA PRO A 81 -0.09 -4.81 20.67
C PRO A 81 0.60 -4.01 21.79
N GLY A 82 -0.18 -3.32 22.61
CA GLY A 82 0.35 -2.49 23.69
C GLY A 82 -0.75 -1.76 24.47
N PRO A 83 -0.39 -0.85 25.38
CA PRO A 83 -1.33 -0.16 26.27
C PRO A 83 -2.20 0.91 25.56
N VAL A 84 -2.01 1.12 24.26
CA VAL A 84 -2.74 2.14 23.49
C VAL A 84 -4.17 1.67 23.22
N LYS A 85 -5.15 2.48 23.61
CA LYS A 85 -6.56 2.23 23.32
C LYS A 85 -6.83 2.23 21.80
N LYS A 86 -7.69 1.33 21.35
CA LYS A 86 -8.14 1.18 19.94
C LYS A 86 -8.48 2.50 19.24
N GLY A 87 -9.34 3.35 19.83
CA GLY A 87 -9.69 4.64 19.23
C GLY A 87 -8.52 5.62 19.12
N LYS A 88 -7.55 5.58 20.04
CA LYS A 88 -6.33 6.39 19.93
C LYS A 88 -5.44 5.90 18.80
N ALA A 89 -5.28 4.58 18.66
CA ALA A 89 -4.53 3.98 17.57
C ALA A 89 -5.14 4.34 16.20
N ALA A 90 -6.46 4.20 16.04
CA ALA A 90 -7.18 4.55 14.82
C ALA A 90 -7.00 6.05 14.46
N LYS A 91 -7.18 6.94 15.45
CA LYS A 91 -6.97 8.38 15.25
C LYS A 91 -5.53 8.72 14.85
N THR A 92 -4.55 8.05 15.44
CA THR A 92 -3.13 8.22 15.06
C THR A 92 -2.89 7.75 13.62
N ALA A 93 -3.45 6.61 13.20
CA ALA A 93 -3.32 6.12 11.82
C ALA A 93 -3.96 7.10 10.82
N MET A 94 -5.18 7.56 11.08
CA MET A 94 -5.86 8.54 10.22
C MET A 94 -5.09 9.87 10.12
N ASN A 95 -4.49 10.31 11.23
CA ASN A 95 -3.66 11.50 11.26
C ASN A 95 -2.39 11.32 10.43
N LEU A 96 -1.74 10.15 10.51
CA LEU A 96 -0.57 9.83 9.69
C LEU A 96 -0.90 9.90 8.21
N PHE A 97 -1.98 9.25 7.78
CA PHE A 97 -2.41 9.22 6.38
C PHE A 97 -2.77 10.63 5.84
N SER A 98 -3.38 11.47 6.68
CA SER A 98 -3.74 12.84 6.30
C SER A 98 -2.54 13.76 6.05
N HIS A 99 -1.38 13.45 6.65
CA HIS A 99 -0.14 14.22 6.55
C HIS A 99 0.86 13.65 5.54
N MET A 100 0.53 12.55 4.85
CA MET A 100 1.35 12.05 3.75
C MET A 100 1.36 13.08 2.61
N SER A 101 2.54 13.31 2.02
CA SER A 101 2.76 14.34 1.00
C SER A 101 2.01 14.09 -0.31
N ASP A 102 1.78 12.82 -0.62
CA ASP A 102 1.11 12.29 -1.81
C ASP A 102 -0.40 12.03 -1.59
N ALA A 103 -0.94 12.41 -0.42
CA ALA A 103 -2.35 12.26 -0.13
C ALA A 103 -3.14 13.42 -0.73
N THR A 104 -4.00 13.10 -1.69
CA THR A 104 -4.93 14.03 -2.32
C THR A 104 -6.05 14.41 -1.35
N ASN A 105 -6.73 15.53 -1.63
CA ASN A 105 -7.89 15.94 -0.83
C ASN A 105 -9.02 14.90 -0.89
N ARG A 106 -9.24 14.29 -2.06
CA ARG A 106 -10.26 13.26 -2.26
C ARG A 106 -10.00 12.03 -1.40
N GLU A 107 -8.77 11.53 -1.36
CA GLU A 107 -8.40 10.40 -0.49
C GLU A 107 -8.64 10.74 0.99
N LYS A 108 -8.27 11.95 1.43
CA LYS A 108 -8.49 12.40 2.82
C LYS A 108 -9.97 12.49 3.18
N GLU A 109 -10.81 12.95 2.27
CA GLU A 109 -12.26 13.02 2.46
C GLU A 109 -12.87 11.63 2.59
N LEU A 110 -12.53 10.71 1.68
CA LEU A 110 -13.04 9.34 1.70
C LEU A 110 -12.58 8.56 2.94
N MET A 111 -11.32 8.73 3.37
CA MET A 111 -10.81 8.12 4.59
C MET A 111 -11.57 8.62 5.84
N LYS A 112 -11.95 9.90 5.89
CA LYS A 112 -12.75 10.46 7.00
C LYS A 112 -14.22 10.05 6.95
N ALA A 113 -14.74 9.76 5.77
CA ALA A 113 -16.11 9.26 5.59
C ALA A 113 -16.27 7.80 6.04
N CYS A 114 -15.17 7.06 6.23
CA CYS A 114 -15.19 5.76 6.89
C CYS A 114 -15.58 5.95 8.37
N THR A 115 -16.85 5.70 8.70
CA THR A 115 -17.34 5.69 10.07
C THR A 115 -16.86 4.46 10.82
N ASP A 116 -16.56 4.61 12.12
CA ASP A 116 -16.24 3.51 13.05
C ASP A 116 -17.38 2.48 13.17
#